data_AF-A0A0D9XSY2-F1
#
_entry.id   AF-A0A0D9XSY2-F1
#
_cell.length_a   1.000
_cell.length_b   1.000
_cell.length_c   1.000
_cell.angle_alpha   90.00
_cell.angle_beta   90.00
_cell.angle_gamma   90.00
#
_symmetry.space_group_name_H-M   'P 1'
#
loop_
_entity.id
_entity.type
_entity.pdbx_description
1 polymer ?
#
loop_
_entity_poly.entity_id
_entity_poly.type
_entity_poly.pdbx_seq_one_letter_code
_entity_poly.pdbx_strand_id
1 'polypeptide(L)'
;MAPSFPTAMLLLLLILLMLHASSATAALFTCTTPTPSPCKSALGYRIQTSTTYTQIFSLFNTTTTLGELLRANGLPPTATPPNTTVKRGLLTVPFPCSCGNNGNNGVGQSHGRRPIYTVRPRDTLYVIARDVFEGFVTFQEIAAANDITSPTQIVVGRQLWIPLPCSCDRVDGYVVTHFAYKVSEVDTVESITAEFGVLEGNLLKTNGMTDPKKLFEGQILDVPLHGKARVRIVLGITLPGSVAILAIAFFIIHIRKRRAAKESPMPWSINQEDFSLDLWTLQTATDNFDERNKLGEGGFGAVYKGSLPDGQQIAVKRLSHCSKQGLNELKNELVLVSKLQHKNLVRLVGVCVEHQEKLLVYEYMPNRSLDTILFDPNKSKELCWEKRFKIIIEIARGLEYLHEESRLKIIHRDLKANNILLDSGLTPKISDFGLAKLFGEDQSHVVTNRIAGTYGYMAPEYAMFGQYSVKSDVFSFGVLILEIVTGKRSMGSYGDHEQSFSLLDLIWQRWNRGTILELVDPSLSVSGAGRQCSLQIDQLLGCIHVALLCVQENPADRPKLSAVTTMISGGSSASLQPPSRPAFCVHPADVMRTAAGIAMDSSGGSSTAASANRVTVTELQPR
;
A
#
# COMPACT_ATOMS: atom_id res chain seq x y z
N MET A 1 -1.45 21.26 -42.44
CA MET A 1 -2.70 21.16 -41.67
C MET A 1 -2.80 19.74 -41.14
N ALA A 2 -2.44 19.52 -39.88
CA ALA A 2 -2.55 18.21 -39.23
C ALA A 2 -3.92 18.13 -38.51
N PRO A 3 -4.61 16.97 -38.52
CA PRO A 3 -5.88 16.85 -37.82
C PRO A 3 -5.61 16.66 -36.33
N SER A 4 -6.23 17.52 -35.53
CA SER A 4 -6.34 17.42 -34.07
C SER A 4 -7.16 16.18 -33.70
N PHE A 5 -6.53 15.15 -33.15
CA PHE A 5 -7.24 14.07 -32.45
C PHE A 5 -7.67 14.54 -31.05
N PRO A 6 -8.88 14.17 -30.56
CA PRO A 6 -9.44 14.76 -29.36
C PRO A 6 -8.84 14.11 -28.12
N THR A 7 -8.09 14.89 -27.36
CA THR A 7 -7.59 14.60 -26.00
C THR A 7 -8.68 14.06 -25.06
N ALA A 8 -9.95 14.35 -25.34
CA ALA A 8 -11.10 13.83 -24.61
C ALA A 8 -11.28 12.30 -24.73
N MET A 9 -10.98 11.67 -25.89
CA MET A 9 -11.15 10.21 -26.03
C MET A 9 -10.05 9.43 -25.31
N LEU A 10 -8.82 9.96 -25.27
CA LEU A 10 -7.72 9.31 -24.55
C LEU A 10 -7.94 9.40 -23.03
N LEU A 11 -8.48 10.53 -22.55
CA LEU A 11 -8.88 10.69 -21.15
C LEU A 11 -10.04 9.77 -20.78
N LEU A 12 -11.05 9.62 -21.66
CA LEU A 12 -12.17 8.71 -21.44
C LEU A 12 -11.72 7.23 -21.45
N LEU A 13 -10.81 6.85 -22.35
CA LEU A 13 -10.25 5.50 -22.40
C LEU A 13 -9.37 5.20 -21.19
N LEU A 14 -8.59 6.18 -20.71
CA LEU A 14 -7.82 6.06 -19.47
C LEU A 14 -8.72 5.98 -18.24
N ILE A 15 -9.82 6.72 -18.19
CA ILE A 15 -10.82 6.63 -17.11
C ILE A 15 -11.53 5.26 -17.16
N LEU A 16 -11.91 4.76 -18.34
CA LEU A 16 -12.54 3.45 -18.53
C LEU A 16 -11.60 2.26 -18.27
N LEU A 17 -10.29 2.42 -18.53
CA LEU A 17 -9.25 1.43 -18.21
C LEU A 17 -8.84 1.47 -16.73
N MET A 18 -8.94 2.63 -16.07
CA MET A 18 -8.75 2.77 -14.62
C MET A 18 -9.97 2.29 -13.82
N LEU A 19 -11.14 2.19 -14.45
CA LEU A 19 -12.37 1.63 -13.87
C LEU A 19 -12.41 0.09 -13.83
N HIS A 20 -11.41 -0.61 -14.38
CA HIS A 20 -11.37 -2.08 -14.42
C HIS A 20 -10.19 -2.70 -13.66
N ALA A 21 -9.79 -2.08 -12.55
CA ALA A 21 -9.11 -2.81 -11.47
C ALA A 21 -10.19 -3.31 -10.51
N SER A 22 -10.72 -4.51 -10.79
CA SER A 22 -11.72 -5.16 -9.95
C SER A 22 -11.29 -5.12 -8.49
N SER A 23 -12.03 -4.35 -7.72
CA SER A 23 -11.90 -4.15 -6.30
C SER A 23 -12.23 -5.44 -5.57
N ALA A 24 -11.44 -5.78 -4.55
CA ALA A 24 -11.95 -6.57 -3.44
C ALA A 24 -13.01 -5.70 -2.74
N THR A 25 -14.26 -5.85 -3.15
CA THR A 25 -15.43 -5.22 -2.54
C THR A 25 -16.42 -6.31 -2.22
N ALA A 26 -17.10 -6.19 -1.09
CA ALA A 26 -18.25 -7.02 -0.74
C ALA A 26 -19.45 -6.87 -1.71
N ALA A 27 -19.28 -6.14 -2.82
CA ALA A 27 -20.26 -5.90 -3.88
C ALA A 27 -20.83 -7.17 -4.56
N LEU A 28 -20.22 -8.33 -4.31
CA LEU A 28 -20.68 -9.63 -4.83
C LEU A 28 -21.69 -10.32 -3.90
N PHE A 29 -21.78 -9.91 -2.64
CA PHE A 29 -22.74 -10.46 -1.69
C PHE A 29 -24.01 -9.60 -1.69
N THR A 30 -25.15 -10.19 -1.99
CA THR A 30 -26.44 -9.48 -2.01
C THR A 30 -27.42 -10.04 -0.98
N CYS A 31 -28.22 -9.17 -0.38
CA CYS A 31 -29.35 -9.47 0.48
C CYS A 31 -30.58 -8.82 -0.17
N THR A 32 -31.26 -9.57 -1.01
CA THR A 32 -32.48 -9.12 -1.71
C THR A 32 -33.74 -9.45 -0.94
N THR A 33 -33.64 -10.23 0.15
CA THR A 33 -34.78 -10.61 0.98
C THR A 33 -35.35 -9.41 1.75
N PRO A 34 -36.65 -9.09 1.61
CA PRO A 34 -37.25 -7.89 2.22
C PRO A 34 -37.45 -7.99 3.74
N THR A 35 -37.39 -9.19 4.31
CA THR A 35 -37.53 -9.43 5.76
C THR A 35 -36.16 -9.70 6.39
N PRO A 36 -35.74 -8.92 7.40
CA PRO A 36 -34.52 -9.21 8.12
C PRO A 36 -34.58 -10.59 8.76
N SER A 37 -33.70 -11.49 8.35
CA SER A 37 -33.65 -12.84 8.93
C SER A 37 -32.19 -13.26 9.13
N PRO A 38 -31.84 -13.80 10.32
CA PRO A 38 -30.52 -14.33 10.54
C PRO A 38 -30.34 -15.59 9.68
N CYS A 39 -29.22 -15.68 8.96
CA CYS A 39 -28.85 -16.88 8.21
C CYS A 39 -27.43 -17.33 8.57
N LYS A 40 -27.01 -18.46 8.00
CA LYS A 40 -25.67 -19.02 8.21
C LYS A 40 -24.76 -18.68 7.04
N SER A 41 -23.58 -18.19 7.36
CA SER A 41 -22.52 -17.95 6.39
C SER A 41 -21.20 -18.49 6.93
N ALA A 42 -20.21 -18.55 6.06
CA ALA A 42 -18.87 -18.94 6.44
C ALA A 42 -17.84 -18.22 5.57
N LEU A 43 -16.58 -18.22 6.02
CA LEU A 43 -15.47 -17.74 5.22
C LEU A 43 -14.32 -18.75 5.24
N GLY A 44 -13.51 -18.74 4.19
CA GLY A 44 -12.31 -19.55 4.06
C GLY A 44 -11.06 -18.79 4.48
N TYR A 45 -10.64 -18.92 5.73
CA TYR A 45 -9.46 -18.27 6.29
C TYR A 45 -8.20 -19.10 6.05
N ARG A 46 -7.17 -18.56 5.38
CA ARG A 46 -5.92 -19.28 5.13
C ARG A 46 -4.95 -19.10 6.29
N ILE A 47 -4.40 -20.22 6.75
CA ILE A 47 -3.42 -20.23 7.85
C ILE A 47 -2.01 -20.05 7.30
N GLN A 48 -1.43 -18.86 7.50
CA GLN A 48 -0.07 -18.51 7.04
C GLN A 48 1.02 -18.90 8.05
N THR A 49 0.76 -18.68 9.34
CA THR A 49 1.68 -18.99 10.45
C THR A 49 1.10 -20.07 11.36
N SER A 50 1.96 -20.74 12.13
CA SER A 50 1.51 -21.72 13.14
C SER A 50 0.56 -21.04 14.13
N THR A 51 -0.64 -21.57 14.30
CA THR A 51 -1.72 -21.03 15.15
C THR A 51 -2.57 -22.18 15.70
N THR A 52 -3.43 -21.90 16.68
CA THR A 52 -4.34 -22.90 17.27
C THR A 52 -5.81 -22.58 16.98
N TYR A 53 -6.67 -23.61 17.04
CA TYR A 53 -8.12 -23.40 16.90
C TYR A 53 -8.68 -22.41 17.92
N THR A 54 -8.14 -22.37 19.15
CA THR A 54 -8.52 -21.38 20.16
C THR A 54 -8.10 -19.97 19.80
N GLN A 55 -6.93 -19.78 19.20
CA GLN A 55 -6.50 -18.45 18.73
C GLN A 55 -7.40 -17.95 17.60
N ILE A 56 -7.76 -18.82 16.65
CA ILE A 56 -8.71 -18.48 15.58
C ILE A 56 -10.10 -18.18 16.15
N PHE A 57 -10.57 -19.02 17.09
CA PHE A 57 -11.84 -18.81 17.76
C PHE A 57 -11.90 -17.46 18.48
N SER A 58 -10.82 -17.10 19.18
CA SER A 58 -10.69 -15.81 19.85
C SER A 58 -10.64 -14.63 18.87
N LEU A 59 -9.95 -14.79 17.74
CA LEU A 59 -9.85 -13.76 16.70
C LEU A 59 -11.23 -13.42 16.09
N PHE A 60 -12.01 -14.44 15.72
CA PHE A 60 -13.28 -14.25 15.06
C PHE A 60 -14.44 -14.03 16.04
N ASN A 61 -14.49 -14.78 17.13
CA ASN A 61 -15.51 -14.68 18.19
C ASN A 61 -16.94 -14.44 17.66
N THR A 62 -17.32 -15.16 16.60
CA THR A 62 -18.50 -14.91 15.76
C THR A 62 -19.82 -15.40 16.37
N THR A 63 -19.91 -15.55 17.69
CA THR A 63 -21.01 -16.21 18.46
C THR A 63 -21.17 -17.71 18.26
N THR A 64 -20.44 -18.33 17.34
CA THR A 64 -20.35 -19.79 17.24
C THR A 64 -19.58 -20.38 18.41
N THR A 65 -19.69 -21.69 18.66
CA THR A 65 -18.86 -22.39 19.67
C THR A 65 -17.57 -22.91 19.06
N LEU A 66 -16.53 -23.15 19.89
CA LEU A 66 -15.31 -23.84 19.43
C LEU A 66 -15.63 -25.19 18.78
N GLY A 67 -16.63 -25.92 19.31
CA GLY A 67 -17.10 -27.17 18.73
C GLY A 67 -17.70 -27.02 17.32
N GLU A 68 -18.36 -25.90 17.03
CA GLU A 68 -18.86 -25.61 15.68
C GLU A 68 -17.72 -25.30 14.70
N LEU A 69 -16.70 -24.57 15.13
CA LEU A 69 -15.49 -24.33 14.34
C LEU A 69 -14.77 -25.65 14.03
N LEU A 70 -14.61 -26.52 15.03
CA LEU A 70 -14.01 -27.85 14.84
C LEU A 70 -14.82 -28.69 13.85
N ARG A 71 -16.15 -28.75 14.03
CA ARG A 71 -17.04 -29.52 13.15
C ARG A 71 -17.03 -29.02 11.71
N ALA A 72 -16.98 -27.69 11.50
CA ALA A 72 -16.88 -27.10 10.17
C ALA A 72 -15.61 -27.52 9.43
N ASN A 73 -14.58 -27.94 10.16
CA ASN A 73 -13.29 -28.38 9.64
C ASN A 73 -13.07 -29.89 9.79
N GLY A 74 -14.15 -30.67 9.92
CA GLY A 74 -14.09 -32.14 9.95
C GLY A 74 -13.50 -32.73 11.23
N LEU A 75 -13.36 -31.94 12.29
CA LEU A 75 -12.87 -32.39 13.58
C LEU A 75 -14.02 -32.67 14.55
N PRO A 76 -13.89 -33.68 15.42
CA PRO A 76 -14.88 -33.95 16.46
C PRO A 76 -14.93 -32.78 17.47
N PRO A 77 -16.12 -32.38 17.96
CA PRO A 77 -16.26 -31.26 18.90
C PRO A 77 -15.56 -31.50 20.26
N THR A 78 -15.27 -32.76 20.56
CA THR A 78 -14.74 -33.24 21.85
C THR A 78 -13.32 -33.81 21.76
N ALA A 79 -12.73 -33.96 20.58
CA ALA A 79 -11.38 -34.51 20.47
C ALA A 79 -10.36 -33.42 20.12
N THR A 80 -9.30 -33.41 20.93
CA THR A 80 -8.10 -32.57 20.91
C THR A 80 -8.16 -31.31 21.79
N PRO A 81 -7.07 -30.98 22.53
CA PRO A 81 -7.05 -29.81 23.41
C PRO A 81 -7.23 -28.51 22.61
N PRO A 82 -7.71 -27.43 23.25
CA PRO A 82 -7.84 -26.09 22.65
C PRO A 82 -6.57 -25.58 21.94
N ASN A 83 -5.40 -26.10 22.32
CA ASN A 83 -4.09 -25.75 21.78
C ASN A 83 -3.65 -26.56 20.55
N THR A 84 -4.56 -27.31 19.92
CA THR A 84 -4.21 -28.08 18.72
C THR A 84 -3.82 -27.15 17.59
N THR A 85 -2.62 -27.35 17.05
CA THR A 85 -2.10 -26.58 15.93
C THR A 85 -2.95 -26.83 14.70
N VAL A 86 -3.39 -25.76 14.06
CA VAL A 86 -4.15 -25.83 12.80
C VAL A 86 -3.20 -26.26 11.69
N LYS A 87 -3.58 -27.27 10.91
CA LYS A 87 -2.83 -27.65 9.71
C LYS A 87 -2.79 -26.45 8.75
N ARG A 88 -1.63 -26.19 8.13
CA ARG A 88 -1.56 -25.20 7.05
C ARG A 88 -2.57 -25.54 5.97
N GLY A 89 -3.35 -24.55 5.53
CA GLY A 89 -4.43 -24.75 4.57
C GLY A 89 -5.58 -23.77 4.78
N LEU A 90 -6.69 -24.04 4.08
CA LEU A 90 -7.92 -23.28 4.16
C LEU A 90 -8.76 -23.78 5.35
N LEU A 91 -9.13 -22.86 6.24
CA LEU A 91 -9.96 -23.12 7.40
C LEU A 91 -11.35 -22.51 7.19
N THR A 92 -12.40 -23.30 7.38
CA THR A 92 -13.79 -22.81 7.34
C THR A 92 -14.15 -22.17 8.69
N VAL A 93 -14.46 -20.88 8.69
CA VAL A 93 -14.92 -20.15 9.89
C VAL A 93 -16.41 -19.83 9.74
N PRO A 94 -17.30 -20.53 10.45
CA PRO A 94 -18.74 -20.25 10.40
C PRO A 94 -19.09 -18.99 11.21
N PHE A 95 -20.11 -18.26 10.74
CA PHE A 95 -20.66 -17.12 11.46
C PHE A 95 -22.13 -16.85 11.07
N PRO A 96 -22.94 -16.28 11.97
CA PRO A 96 -24.28 -15.83 11.63
C PRO A 96 -24.22 -14.55 10.81
N CYS A 97 -25.06 -14.46 9.79
CA CYS A 97 -25.22 -13.30 8.93
C CYS A 97 -26.50 -12.56 9.27
N SER A 98 -26.47 -11.23 9.17
CA SER A 98 -27.61 -10.34 9.32
C SER A 98 -27.90 -9.66 7.98
N CYS A 99 -28.93 -10.11 7.28
CA CYS A 99 -29.52 -9.37 6.16
C CYS A 99 -30.68 -8.50 6.65
N GLY A 100 -30.80 -7.26 6.17
CA GLY A 100 -31.93 -6.36 6.44
C GLY A 100 -31.84 -5.06 5.62
N ASN A 101 -32.97 -4.41 5.35
CA ASN A 101 -33.10 -3.17 4.55
C ASN A 101 -32.53 -1.91 5.24
N ASN A 102 -31.31 -1.98 5.79
CA ASN A 102 -30.71 -0.92 6.62
C ASN A 102 -29.58 -0.16 5.90
N GLY A 103 -29.74 0.17 4.62
CA GLY A 103 -28.81 1.08 3.92
C GLY A 103 -27.42 0.52 3.60
N ASN A 104 -27.14 -0.77 3.87
CA ASN A 104 -25.84 -1.42 3.62
C ASN A 104 -25.58 -1.77 2.13
N ASN A 105 -26.03 -0.95 1.18
CA ASN A 105 -25.89 -1.19 -0.28
C ASN A 105 -26.37 -2.57 -0.76
N GLY A 106 -27.23 -3.25 0.03
CA GLY A 106 -27.69 -4.61 -0.26
C GLY A 106 -26.73 -5.72 0.17
N VAL A 107 -25.68 -5.46 0.95
CA VAL A 107 -24.72 -6.48 1.44
C VAL A 107 -25.06 -6.90 2.87
N GLY A 108 -25.05 -8.22 3.14
CA GLY A 108 -25.21 -8.76 4.50
C GLY A 108 -23.92 -8.64 5.29
N GLN A 109 -24.04 -8.44 6.59
CA GLN A 109 -22.89 -8.36 7.49
C GLN A 109 -23.02 -9.33 8.66
N SER A 110 -21.88 -9.75 9.19
CA SER A 110 -21.81 -10.56 10.41
C SER A 110 -22.75 -10.07 11.52
N HIS A 111 -23.66 -10.93 11.98
CA HIS A 111 -24.68 -10.61 12.97
C HIS A 111 -24.07 -10.38 14.37
N GLY A 112 -24.68 -9.48 15.16
CA GLY A 112 -24.27 -9.23 16.55
C GLY A 112 -22.96 -8.43 16.70
N ARG A 113 -22.50 -7.75 15.63
CA ARG A 113 -21.26 -6.96 15.60
C ARG A 113 -20.01 -7.75 16.02
N ARG A 114 -19.82 -8.94 15.44
CA ARG A 114 -18.64 -9.80 15.65
C ARG A 114 -17.97 -10.12 14.32
N PRO A 115 -16.64 -10.21 14.19
CA PRO A 115 -15.63 -10.10 15.25
C PRO A 115 -15.52 -8.70 15.83
N ILE A 116 -15.10 -8.62 17.10
CA ILE A 116 -14.56 -7.39 17.67
C ILE A 116 -13.05 -7.56 17.76
N TYR A 117 -12.33 -6.72 17.03
CA TYR A 117 -10.88 -6.66 17.05
C TYR A 117 -10.41 -5.55 17.98
N THR A 118 -9.47 -5.85 18.88
CA THR A 118 -8.82 -4.85 19.73
C THR A 118 -7.56 -4.34 19.06
N VAL A 119 -7.51 -3.05 18.75
CA VAL A 119 -6.37 -2.38 18.10
C VAL A 119 -5.09 -2.62 18.91
N ARG A 120 -4.05 -3.10 18.25
CA ARG A 120 -2.72 -3.39 18.79
C ARG A 120 -1.72 -2.29 18.39
N PRO A 121 -0.56 -2.22 19.05
CA PRO A 121 0.50 -1.31 18.61
C PRO A 121 0.87 -1.53 17.14
N ARG A 122 0.97 -0.44 16.38
CA ARG A 122 1.27 -0.39 14.93
C ARG A 122 0.16 -0.87 14.00
N ASP A 123 -1.03 -1.14 14.52
CA ASP A 123 -2.16 -1.43 13.65
C ASP A 123 -2.62 -0.17 12.90
N THR A 124 -3.00 -0.39 11.65
CA THR A 124 -3.81 0.53 10.84
C THR A 124 -5.04 -0.24 10.37
N LEU A 125 -6.12 0.42 9.97
CA LEU A 125 -7.28 -0.30 9.40
C LEU A 125 -6.88 -1.12 8.18
N TYR A 126 -5.93 -0.63 7.39
CA TYR A 126 -5.42 -1.35 6.24
C TYR A 126 -4.71 -2.65 6.65
N VAL A 127 -3.83 -2.60 7.64
CA VAL A 127 -3.15 -3.80 8.19
C VAL A 127 -4.17 -4.76 8.79
N ILE A 128 -5.14 -4.26 9.56
CA ILE A 128 -6.20 -5.10 10.15
C ILE A 128 -7.00 -5.79 9.02
N ALA A 129 -7.48 -5.02 8.05
CA ALA A 129 -8.23 -5.54 6.91
C ALA A 129 -7.42 -6.58 6.13
N ARG A 130 -6.22 -6.22 5.66
CA ARG A 130 -5.41 -7.02 4.74
C ARG A 130 -4.70 -8.20 5.41
N ASP A 131 -4.07 -7.97 6.54
CA ASP A 131 -3.14 -8.94 7.15
C ASP A 131 -3.83 -9.79 8.21
N VAL A 132 -4.73 -9.20 9.00
CA VAL A 132 -5.44 -9.94 10.06
C VAL A 132 -6.65 -10.69 9.49
N PHE A 133 -7.46 -10.01 8.68
CA PHE A 133 -8.69 -10.55 8.09
C PHE A 133 -8.55 -10.88 6.60
N GLU A 134 -7.31 -11.07 6.12
CA GLU A 134 -6.95 -11.50 4.77
C GLU A 134 -7.57 -10.70 3.61
N GLY A 135 -8.10 -9.50 3.85
CA GLY A 135 -8.76 -8.67 2.85
C GLY A 135 -10.21 -9.07 2.57
N PHE A 136 -10.85 -9.89 3.43
CA PHE A 136 -12.29 -10.17 3.35
C PHE A 136 -13.15 -8.92 3.57
N VAL A 137 -12.61 -7.95 4.29
CA VAL A 137 -13.17 -6.61 4.45
C VAL A 137 -12.13 -5.60 4.01
N THR A 138 -12.61 -4.45 3.53
CA THR A 138 -11.79 -3.29 3.24
C THR A 138 -11.62 -2.43 4.48
N PHE A 139 -10.57 -1.61 4.51
CA PHE A 139 -10.39 -0.65 5.60
C PHE A 139 -11.51 0.40 5.63
N GLN A 140 -12.10 0.75 4.47
CA GLN A 140 -13.24 1.67 4.41
C GLN A 140 -14.48 1.07 5.04
N GLU A 141 -14.74 -0.22 4.82
CA GLU A 141 -15.87 -0.93 5.45
C GLU A 141 -15.66 -0.99 6.97
N ILE A 142 -14.45 -1.25 7.46
CA ILE A 142 -14.14 -1.18 8.89
C ILE A 142 -14.34 0.25 9.41
N ALA A 143 -13.85 1.27 8.69
CA ALA A 143 -13.97 2.66 9.11
C ALA A 143 -15.45 3.08 9.23
N ALA A 144 -16.24 2.79 8.20
CA ALA A 144 -17.66 3.10 8.14
C ALA A 144 -18.46 2.36 9.21
N ALA A 145 -18.17 1.08 9.45
CA ALA A 145 -18.87 0.27 10.46
C ALA A 145 -18.58 0.72 11.91
N ASN A 146 -17.56 1.55 12.12
CA ASN A 146 -17.10 2.01 13.43
C ASN A 146 -17.09 3.54 13.58
N ASP A 147 -17.74 4.27 12.66
CA ASP A 147 -17.82 5.73 12.64
C ASP A 147 -16.43 6.41 12.73
N ILE A 148 -15.45 5.86 12.01
CA ILE A 148 -14.08 6.37 11.96
C ILE A 148 -13.93 7.26 10.73
N THR A 149 -13.66 8.53 10.97
CA THR A 149 -13.44 9.57 9.96
C THR A 149 -12.02 10.13 9.99
N SER A 150 -11.25 9.85 11.05
CA SER A 150 -9.90 10.39 11.25
C SER A 150 -8.89 9.34 11.73
N PRO A 151 -7.61 9.43 11.31
CA PRO A 151 -6.52 8.59 11.77
C PRO A 151 -6.36 8.49 13.29
N THR A 152 -6.48 9.63 13.98
CA THR A 152 -6.38 9.75 15.44
C THR A 152 -7.40 8.93 16.22
N GLN A 153 -8.49 8.50 15.59
CA GLN A 153 -9.52 7.70 16.27
C GLN A 153 -9.10 6.25 16.48
N ILE A 154 -7.99 5.81 15.88
CA ILE A 154 -7.49 4.43 15.96
C ILE A 154 -6.37 4.35 16.97
N VAL A 155 -6.78 4.21 18.22
CA VAL A 155 -5.87 4.12 19.36
C VAL A 155 -5.75 2.67 19.84
N VAL A 156 -4.57 2.29 20.32
CA VAL A 156 -4.32 0.98 20.92
C VAL A 156 -5.36 0.71 22.01
N GLY A 157 -5.95 -0.48 22.01
CA GLY A 157 -7.01 -0.89 22.92
C GLY A 157 -8.43 -0.56 22.46
N ARG A 158 -8.62 0.28 21.43
CA ARG A 158 -9.95 0.52 20.86
C ARG A 158 -10.51 -0.78 20.29
N GLN A 159 -11.79 -1.02 20.53
CA GLN A 159 -12.52 -2.16 19.97
C GLN A 159 -13.18 -1.74 18.65
N LEU A 160 -12.91 -2.51 17.59
CA LEU A 160 -13.43 -2.31 16.24
C LEU A 160 -14.29 -3.51 15.85
N TRP A 161 -15.52 -3.27 15.43
CA TRP A 161 -16.31 -4.28 14.77
C TRP A 161 -15.80 -4.50 13.34
N ILE A 162 -15.57 -5.75 12.98
CA ILE A 162 -15.13 -6.16 11.66
C ILE A 162 -16.35 -6.69 10.87
N PRO A 163 -16.87 -5.94 9.88
CA PRO A 163 -18.13 -6.27 9.20
C PRO A 163 -17.91 -7.31 8.10
N LEU A 164 -17.72 -8.59 8.47
CA LEU A 164 -17.46 -9.66 7.50
C LEU A 164 -18.63 -9.78 6.49
N PRO A 165 -18.32 -9.93 5.19
CA PRO A 165 -19.35 -9.95 4.14
C PRO A 165 -20.14 -11.27 4.16
N CYS A 166 -21.45 -11.19 3.91
CA CYS A 166 -22.31 -12.35 3.80
C CYS A 166 -23.59 -12.07 3.00
N SER A 167 -24.31 -13.15 2.65
CA SER A 167 -25.59 -13.12 1.95
C SER A 167 -26.52 -14.19 2.54
N CYS A 168 -27.83 -13.93 2.47
CA CYS A 168 -28.89 -14.87 2.82
C CYS A 168 -29.78 -15.23 1.61
N ASP A 169 -29.36 -14.86 0.40
CA ASP A 169 -30.14 -15.06 -0.81
C ASP A 169 -30.20 -16.56 -1.18
N ARG A 170 -31.20 -16.93 -1.97
CA ARG A 170 -31.32 -18.30 -2.48
C ARG A 170 -30.65 -18.40 -3.83
N VAL A 171 -29.91 -19.47 -4.07
CA VAL A 171 -29.32 -19.77 -5.39
C VAL A 171 -30.16 -20.85 -6.06
N ASP A 172 -30.75 -20.50 -7.21
CA ASP A 172 -31.70 -21.33 -7.96
C ASP A 172 -32.84 -21.90 -7.09
N GLY A 173 -33.32 -21.09 -6.13
CA GLY A 173 -34.43 -21.45 -5.23
C GLY A 173 -34.03 -22.27 -3.99
N TYR A 174 -32.77 -22.71 -3.90
CA TYR A 174 -32.24 -23.46 -2.77
C TYR A 174 -31.61 -22.55 -1.71
N VAL A 175 -31.74 -22.96 -0.44
CA VAL A 175 -31.00 -22.34 0.66
C VAL A 175 -29.57 -22.88 0.62
N VAL A 176 -28.62 -21.97 0.45
CA VAL A 176 -27.19 -22.27 0.43
C VAL A 176 -26.50 -21.60 1.62
N THR A 177 -25.32 -22.10 1.97
CA THR A 177 -24.39 -21.36 2.84
C THR A 177 -23.46 -20.57 1.94
N HIS A 178 -23.62 -19.25 1.96
CA HIS A 178 -22.71 -18.34 1.27
C HIS A 178 -21.34 -18.38 1.94
N PHE A 179 -20.32 -18.77 1.17
CA PHE A 179 -18.96 -18.96 1.63
C PHE A 179 -18.03 -17.95 0.96
N ALA A 180 -17.50 -17.03 1.75
CA ALA A 180 -16.54 -16.06 1.27
C ALA A 180 -15.18 -16.73 1.04
N TYR A 181 -14.72 -16.73 -0.21
CA TYR A 181 -13.46 -17.36 -0.63
C TYR A 181 -12.51 -16.36 -1.27
N LYS A 182 -11.25 -16.32 -0.83
CA LYS A 182 -10.21 -15.49 -1.43
C LYS A 182 -9.45 -16.29 -2.49
N VAL A 183 -9.53 -15.81 -3.74
CA VAL A 183 -8.86 -16.38 -4.91
C VAL A 183 -7.34 -16.26 -4.77
N SER A 184 -6.64 -17.36 -4.98
CA SER A 184 -5.17 -17.44 -5.05
C SER A 184 -4.67 -17.39 -6.49
N GLU A 185 -3.36 -17.23 -6.68
CA GLU A 185 -2.75 -17.11 -8.02
C GLU A 185 -2.98 -18.35 -8.90
N VAL A 186 -3.05 -19.53 -8.28
CA VAL A 186 -3.21 -20.83 -8.98
C VAL A 186 -4.67 -21.22 -9.19
N ASP A 187 -5.61 -20.45 -8.67
CA ASP A 187 -7.02 -20.79 -8.74
C ASP A 187 -7.60 -20.54 -10.14
N THR A 188 -8.43 -21.48 -10.55
CA THR A 188 -9.29 -21.40 -11.73
C THR A 188 -10.73 -21.61 -11.29
N VAL A 189 -11.70 -21.23 -12.13
CA VAL A 189 -13.12 -21.50 -11.82
C VAL A 189 -13.35 -23.00 -11.69
N GLU A 190 -12.69 -23.79 -12.52
CA GLU A 190 -12.73 -25.24 -12.52
C GLU A 190 -12.14 -25.83 -11.23
N SER A 191 -11.02 -25.32 -10.72
CA SER A 191 -10.43 -25.81 -9.47
C SER A 191 -11.31 -25.48 -8.26
N ILE A 192 -11.85 -24.26 -8.19
CA ILE A 192 -12.73 -23.82 -7.10
C ILE A 192 -14.03 -24.63 -7.09
N THR A 193 -14.67 -24.79 -8.26
CA THR A 193 -15.92 -25.56 -8.38
C THR A 193 -15.73 -27.03 -8.01
N ALA A 194 -14.60 -27.63 -8.39
CA ALA A 194 -14.23 -28.99 -8.00
C ALA A 194 -13.96 -29.11 -6.50
N GLU A 195 -13.24 -28.16 -5.90
CA GLU A 195 -12.92 -28.15 -4.46
C GLU A 195 -14.18 -28.06 -3.60
N PHE A 196 -15.10 -27.16 -3.95
CA PHE A 196 -16.31 -26.89 -3.15
C PHE A 196 -17.54 -27.69 -3.61
N GLY A 197 -17.44 -28.44 -4.71
CA GLY A 197 -18.55 -29.22 -5.27
C GLY A 197 -19.72 -28.37 -5.75
N VAL A 198 -19.43 -27.21 -6.36
CA VAL A 198 -20.43 -26.24 -6.84
C VAL A 198 -20.47 -26.25 -8.36
N LEU A 199 -21.65 -26.05 -8.97
CA LEU A 199 -21.76 -25.91 -10.42
C LEU A 199 -21.12 -24.58 -10.89
N GLU A 200 -20.32 -24.64 -11.96
CA GLU A 200 -19.67 -23.47 -12.57
C GLU A 200 -20.66 -22.34 -12.88
N GLY A 201 -21.79 -22.67 -13.49
CA GLY A 201 -22.83 -21.68 -13.79
C GLY A 201 -23.35 -20.94 -12.56
N ASN A 202 -23.44 -21.63 -11.42
CA ASN A 202 -23.92 -21.03 -10.17
C ASN A 202 -22.85 -20.13 -9.56
N LEU A 203 -21.58 -20.56 -9.57
CA LEU A 203 -20.48 -19.74 -9.09
C LEU A 203 -20.35 -18.45 -9.92
N LEU A 204 -20.38 -18.56 -11.25
CA LEU A 204 -20.29 -17.41 -12.16
C LEU A 204 -21.47 -16.46 -11.98
N LYS A 205 -22.71 -16.97 -11.97
CA LYS A 205 -23.93 -16.18 -11.82
C LYS A 205 -23.97 -15.44 -10.47
N THR A 206 -23.68 -16.12 -9.36
CA THR A 206 -23.63 -15.50 -8.03
C THR A 206 -22.63 -14.35 -7.97
N ASN A 207 -21.51 -14.46 -8.70
CA ASN A 207 -20.47 -13.44 -8.72
C ASN A 207 -20.59 -12.46 -9.90
N GLY A 208 -21.71 -12.44 -10.64
CA GLY A 208 -21.91 -11.54 -11.78
C GLY A 208 -20.90 -11.72 -12.92
N MET A 209 -20.27 -12.89 -13.02
CA MET A 209 -19.24 -13.21 -14.00
C MET A 209 -19.83 -13.89 -15.23
N THR A 210 -19.33 -13.52 -16.41
CA THR A 210 -19.72 -14.12 -17.69
C THR A 210 -18.57 -14.88 -18.37
N ASP A 211 -17.34 -14.66 -17.91
CA ASP A 211 -16.12 -15.28 -18.45
C ASP A 211 -15.32 -15.92 -17.30
N PRO A 212 -15.16 -17.25 -17.27
CA PRO A 212 -14.44 -17.94 -16.21
C PRO A 212 -12.95 -17.59 -16.15
N LYS A 213 -12.39 -16.99 -17.22
CA LYS A 213 -10.98 -16.56 -17.25
C LYS A 213 -10.72 -15.22 -16.56
N LYS A 214 -11.76 -14.54 -16.08
CA LYS A 214 -11.65 -13.23 -15.41
C LYS A 214 -11.47 -13.33 -13.89
N LEU A 215 -10.92 -14.42 -13.36
CA LEU A 215 -10.51 -14.48 -11.97
C LEU A 215 -9.22 -13.69 -11.73
N PHE A 216 -9.18 -12.99 -10.60
CA PHE A 216 -7.99 -12.25 -10.16
C PHE A 216 -7.60 -12.70 -8.75
N GLU A 217 -6.30 -12.89 -8.53
CA GLU A 217 -5.77 -13.13 -7.18
C GLU A 217 -6.24 -12.04 -6.20
N GLY A 218 -6.63 -12.46 -5.01
CA GLY A 218 -7.15 -11.58 -3.96
C GLY A 218 -8.61 -11.20 -4.14
N GLN A 219 -9.27 -11.56 -5.25
CA GLN A 219 -10.71 -11.41 -5.40
C GLN A 219 -11.43 -12.24 -4.34
N ILE A 220 -12.43 -11.64 -3.70
CA ILE A 220 -13.32 -12.34 -2.77
C ILE A 220 -14.51 -12.82 -3.58
N LEU A 221 -14.74 -14.14 -3.62
CA LEU A 221 -15.88 -14.77 -4.27
C LEU A 221 -16.92 -15.20 -3.23
N ASP A 222 -18.18 -15.13 -3.61
CA ASP A 222 -19.27 -15.79 -2.93
C ASP A 222 -19.50 -17.18 -3.53
N VAL A 223 -19.12 -18.22 -2.78
CA VAL A 223 -19.27 -19.62 -3.18
C VAL A 223 -20.54 -20.20 -2.54
N PRO A 224 -21.59 -20.55 -3.31
CA PRO A 224 -22.85 -21.03 -2.75
C PRO A 224 -22.77 -22.51 -2.39
N LEU A 225 -22.35 -22.80 -1.16
CA LEU A 225 -22.24 -24.17 -0.65
C LEU A 225 -23.63 -24.75 -0.39
N HIS A 226 -23.96 -25.84 -1.08
CA HIS A 226 -25.16 -26.58 -0.77
C HIS A 226 -24.89 -27.44 0.48
N GLY A 227 -25.82 -27.45 1.44
CA GLY A 227 -25.79 -28.48 2.48
C GLY A 227 -25.77 -29.85 1.82
N LYS A 228 -25.15 -30.88 2.43
CA LYS A 228 -25.08 -32.25 1.91
C LYS A 228 -26.48 -32.88 1.72
N ALA A 229 -27.26 -32.38 0.77
CA ALA A 229 -28.40 -33.06 0.21
C ALA A 229 -27.82 -34.10 -0.74
N ARG A 230 -28.11 -35.38 -0.47
CA ARG A 230 -27.77 -36.48 -1.36
C ARG A 230 -28.33 -36.16 -2.74
N VAL A 231 -27.49 -35.73 -3.67
CA VAL A 231 -27.84 -35.61 -5.08
C VAL A 231 -28.10 -37.03 -5.57
N ARG A 232 -29.37 -37.42 -5.66
CA ARG A 232 -29.79 -38.59 -6.43
C ARG A 232 -29.64 -38.21 -7.90
N ILE A 233 -28.47 -38.50 -8.46
CA ILE A 233 -28.29 -38.50 -9.91
C ILE A 233 -29.22 -39.59 -10.46
N VAL A 234 -30.29 -39.18 -11.13
CA VAL A 234 -31.10 -40.08 -11.94
C VAL A 234 -30.25 -40.44 -13.15
N LEU A 235 -29.64 -41.63 -13.10
CA LEU A 235 -29.07 -42.28 -14.28
C LEU A 235 -30.22 -42.59 -15.24
N GLY A 236 -30.23 -41.89 -16.38
CA GLY A 236 -31.16 -42.20 -17.45
C GLY A 236 -31.02 -41.23 -18.61
N ILE A 237 -30.02 -41.45 -19.46
CA ILE A 237 -30.13 -41.44 -20.93
C ILE A 237 -28.92 -42.22 -21.46
N THR A 238 -29.20 -43.42 -21.94
CA THR A 238 -28.30 -44.32 -22.65
C THR A 238 -28.11 -43.88 -24.09
N LEU A 239 -26.84 -43.87 -24.52
CA LEU A 239 -26.29 -44.18 -25.86
C LEU A 239 -26.22 -43.19 -27.06
N PRO A 240 -26.90 -42.03 -27.20
CA PRO A 240 -26.58 -41.11 -28.31
C PRO A 240 -25.55 -40.01 -27.93
N GLY A 241 -25.28 -39.78 -26.64
CA GLY A 241 -24.41 -38.70 -26.18
C GLY A 241 -22.91 -38.88 -26.46
N SER A 242 -22.42 -40.12 -26.52
CA SER A 242 -20.99 -40.40 -26.70
C SER A 242 -20.48 -40.02 -28.10
N VAL A 243 -21.31 -40.15 -29.13
CA VAL A 243 -20.95 -39.79 -30.51
C VAL A 243 -20.89 -38.26 -30.69
N ALA A 244 -21.83 -37.53 -30.07
CA ALA A 244 -21.83 -36.07 -30.10
C ALA A 244 -20.64 -35.47 -29.35
N ILE A 245 -20.28 -36.03 -28.19
CA ILE A 245 -19.13 -35.56 -27.40
C ILE A 245 -17.81 -35.79 -28.16
N LEU A 246 -17.65 -36.93 -28.85
CA LEU A 246 -16.47 -37.20 -29.65
C LEU A 246 -16.38 -36.30 -30.89
N ALA A 247 -17.51 -36.01 -31.55
CA ALA A 247 -17.56 -35.07 -32.67
C ALA A 247 -17.23 -33.63 -32.25
N ILE A 248 -17.75 -33.18 -31.09
CA ILE A 248 -17.46 -31.87 -30.52
C ILE A 248 -16.00 -31.77 -30.09
N ALA A 249 -15.43 -32.81 -29.46
CA ALA A 249 -14.03 -32.85 -29.08
C ALA A 249 -13.10 -32.76 -30.32
N PHE A 250 -13.43 -33.49 -31.39
CA PHE A 250 -12.69 -33.42 -32.65
C PHE A 250 -12.77 -32.02 -33.28
N PHE A 251 -13.95 -31.40 -33.29
CA PHE A 251 -14.15 -30.03 -33.79
C PHE A 251 -13.38 -28.98 -32.97
N ILE A 252 -13.37 -29.11 -31.64
CA ILE A 252 -12.62 -28.24 -30.73
C ILE A 252 -11.10 -28.38 -30.97
N ILE A 253 -10.59 -29.60 -31.15
CA ILE A 253 -9.17 -29.84 -31.46
C ILE A 253 -8.81 -29.20 -32.81
N HIS A 254 -9.70 -29.31 -33.80
CA HIS A 254 -9.48 -28.75 -35.13
C HIS A 254 -9.48 -27.21 -35.14
N ILE A 255 -10.29 -26.57 -34.29
CA ILE A 255 -10.28 -25.11 -34.07
C ILE A 255 -9.04 -24.67 -33.28
N ARG A 256 -8.64 -25.41 -32.24
CA ARG A 256 -7.44 -25.10 -31.44
C ARG A 256 -6.17 -25.16 -32.28
N LYS A 257 -6.03 -26.14 -33.18
CA LYS A 257 -4.91 -26.21 -34.15
C LYS A 257 -4.91 -25.05 -35.14
N ARG A 258 -6.06 -24.49 -35.51
CA ARG A 258 -6.15 -23.29 -36.37
C ARG A 258 -5.89 -21.98 -35.63
N ARG A 259 -6.17 -21.92 -34.31
CA ARG A 259 -5.93 -20.72 -33.48
C ARG A 259 -4.50 -20.62 -32.94
N ALA A 260 -3.79 -21.73 -32.76
CA ALA A 260 -2.36 -21.73 -32.44
C ALA A 260 -1.47 -21.11 -33.55
N ALA A 261 -2.01 -20.91 -34.75
CA ALA A 261 -1.35 -20.23 -35.86
C ALA A 261 -1.63 -18.71 -35.92
N LYS A 262 -2.34 -18.13 -34.94
CA LYS A 262 -2.71 -16.71 -34.87
C LYS A 262 -2.66 -16.20 -33.42
N GLU A 263 -1.48 -16.17 -32.81
CA GLU A 263 -1.22 -15.21 -31.74
C GLU A 263 -0.66 -13.93 -32.38
N SER A 264 -1.44 -12.85 -32.31
CA SER A 264 -1.04 -11.52 -32.75
C SER A 264 -0.55 -10.70 -31.55
N PRO A 265 0.52 -9.90 -31.66
CA PRO A 265 0.96 -9.01 -30.59
C PRO A 265 -0.10 -7.95 -30.24
N MET A 266 -0.27 -7.69 -28.93
CA MET A 266 -1.18 -6.67 -28.37
C MET A 266 -0.62 -5.25 -28.59
N PRO A 267 -1.46 -4.24 -28.94
CA PRO A 267 -0.99 -2.92 -29.35
C PRO A 267 -1.00 -1.91 -28.19
N TRP A 268 0.12 -1.21 -27.97
CA TRP A 268 0.09 0.14 -27.38
C TRP A 268 1.04 1.04 -28.17
N SER A 269 0.49 2.16 -28.66
CA SER A 269 1.20 3.18 -29.43
C SER A 269 1.65 4.31 -28.51
N ILE A 270 2.83 4.13 -27.93
CA ILE A 270 3.81 5.19 -27.69
C ILE A 270 4.91 4.92 -28.75
N ASN A 271 5.63 5.91 -29.26
CA ASN A 271 6.76 5.67 -30.16
C ASN A 271 7.82 4.82 -29.43
N GLN A 272 7.65 3.49 -29.50
CA GLN A 272 8.41 2.49 -28.78
C GLN A 272 9.85 2.41 -29.30
N GLU A 273 10.08 2.89 -30.52
CA GLU A 273 11.36 2.83 -31.22
C GLU A 273 12.46 3.69 -30.58
N ASP A 274 12.13 4.78 -29.87
CA ASP A 274 13.15 5.68 -29.31
C ASP A 274 13.74 5.21 -27.95
N PHE A 275 13.06 4.32 -27.23
CA PHE A 275 13.47 3.84 -25.89
C PHE A 275 13.67 2.31 -25.82
N SER A 276 13.42 1.57 -26.90
CA SER A 276 13.57 0.12 -26.90
C SER A 276 15.04 -0.28 -27.01
N LEU A 277 15.52 -1.06 -26.05
CA LEU A 277 16.83 -1.72 -26.08
C LEU A 277 16.62 -3.21 -26.30
N ASP A 278 17.48 -3.83 -27.10
CA ASP A 278 17.41 -5.26 -27.37
C ASP A 278 17.95 -6.08 -26.19
N LEU A 279 17.34 -7.24 -25.96
CA LEU A 279 17.70 -8.11 -24.83
C LEU A 279 19.17 -8.57 -24.92
N TRP A 280 19.67 -8.81 -26.13
CA TRP A 280 21.03 -9.26 -26.37
C TRP A 280 22.07 -8.22 -25.92
N THR A 281 21.87 -6.95 -26.26
CA THR A 281 22.71 -5.84 -25.77
C THR A 281 22.71 -5.78 -24.24
N LEU A 282 21.55 -5.94 -23.59
CA LEU A 282 21.45 -5.90 -22.13
C LEU A 282 22.09 -7.12 -21.45
N GLN A 283 21.95 -8.31 -22.04
CA GLN A 283 22.66 -9.51 -21.58
C GLN A 283 24.16 -9.32 -21.70
N THR A 284 24.65 -8.82 -22.84
CA THR A 284 26.08 -8.55 -23.03
C THR A 284 26.58 -7.50 -22.04
N ALA A 285 25.83 -6.41 -21.87
CA ALA A 285 26.18 -5.31 -20.97
C ALA A 285 26.27 -5.73 -19.50
N THR A 286 25.50 -6.74 -19.08
CA THR A 286 25.40 -7.20 -17.68
C THR A 286 26.12 -8.51 -17.41
N ASP A 287 26.88 -9.05 -18.37
CA ASP A 287 27.49 -10.39 -18.31
C ASP A 287 26.44 -11.48 -18.05
N ASN A 288 25.35 -11.44 -18.81
CA ASN A 288 24.17 -12.30 -18.66
C ASN A 288 23.52 -12.23 -17.27
N PHE A 289 23.36 -11.02 -16.73
CA PHE A 289 22.84 -10.77 -15.38
C PHE A 289 23.63 -11.51 -14.29
N ASP A 290 24.96 -11.53 -14.40
CA ASP A 290 25.83 -12.17 -13.42
C ASP A 290 25.61 -11.57 -12.01
N GLU A 291 25.57 -12.43 -10.99
CA GLU A 291 25.36 -11.99 -9.60
C GLU A 291 26.46 -11.04 -9.09
N ARG A 292 27.68 -11.09 -9.66
CA ARG A 292 28.76 -10.12 -9.36
C ARG A 292 28.39 -8.69 -9.76
N ASN A 293 27.52 -8.54 -10.76
CA ASN A 293 27.03 -7.25 -11.23
C ASN A 293 25.78 -6.79 -10.48
N LYS A 294 25.23 -7.59 -9.56
CA LYS A 294 24.02 -7.25 -8.82
C LYS A 294 24.25 -6.08 -7.87
N LEU A 295 23.47 -5.02 -8.07
CA LEU A 295 23.46 -3.82 -7.24
C LEU A 295 22.54 -4.00 -6.03
N GLY A 296 21.43 -4.71 -6.18
CA GLY A 296 20.49 -4.99 -5.10
C GLY A 296 19.27 -5.75 -5.60
N GLU A 297 18.42 -6.18 -4.67
CA GLU A 297 17.16 -6.87 -4.94
C GLU A 297 16.12 -6.45 -3.91
N GLY A 298 14.90 -6.22 -4.37
CA GLY A 298 13.75 -5.89 -3.52
C GLY A 298 12.46 -6.49 -4.06
N GLY A 299 11.32 -6.10 -3.48
CA GLY A 299 10.00 -6.61 -3.90
C GLY A 299 9.63 -6.33 -5.37
N PHE A 300 10.41 -5.48 -6.04
CA PHE A 300 10.20 -5.05 -7.42
C PHE A 300 11.20 -5.70 -8.41
N GLY A 301 12.04 -6.62 -7.95
CA GLY A 301 13.02 -7.33 -8.77
C GLY A 301 14.48 -6.98 -8.45
N ALA A 302 15.39 -7.61 -9.21
CA ALA A 302 16.83 -7.45 -9.06
C ALA A 302 17.36 -6.36 -9.99
N VAL A 303 18.37 -5.61 -9.52
CA VAL A 303 19.01 -4.55 -10.28
C VAL A 303 20.47 -4.92 -10.53
N TYR A 304 20.91 -4.84 -11.78
CA TYR A 304 22.27 -5.20 -12.21
C TYR A 304 22.98 -3.98 -12.78
N LYS A 305 24.28 -3.86 -12.53
CA LYS A 305 25.16 -2.93 -13.22
C LYS A 305 25.48 -3.47 -14.60
N GLY A 306 25.50 -2.60 -15.60
CA GLY A 306 26.01 -2.95 -16.92
C GLY A 306 26.77 -1.81 -17.58
N SER A 307 27.41 -2.12 -18.69
CA SER A 307 28.05 -1.14 -19.58
C SER A 307 27.57 -1.36 -21.00
N LEU A 308 26.96 -0.34 -21.59
CA LEU A 308 26.58 -0.36 -23.00
C LEU A 308 27.83 -0.34 -23.91
N PRO A 309 27.72 -0.70 -25.20
CA PRO A 309 28.85 -0.74 -26.14
C PRO A 309 29.56 0.61 -26.33
N ASP A 310 28.85 1.72 -26.12
CA ASP A 310 29.38 3.08 -26.16
C ASP A 310 30.13 3.49 -24.88
N GLY A 311 30.22 2.58 -23.89
CA GLY A 311 30.85 2.82 -22.59
C GLY A 311 29.93 3.46 -21.55
N GLN A 312 28.66 3.72 -21.88
CA GLN A 312 27.72 4.27 -20.92
C GLN A 312 27.40 3.24 -19.83
N GLN A 313 27.67 3.60 -18.56
CA GLN A 313 27.28 2.78 -17.42
C GLN A 313 25.78 2.87 -17.15
N ILE A 314 25.14 1.72 -16.96
CA ILE A 314 23.70 1.58 -16.78
C ILE A 314 23.35 0.74 -15.55
N ALA A 315 22.14 0.93 -15.04
CA ALA A 315 21.50 0.06 -14.06
C ALA A 315 20.27 -0.60 -14.70
N VAL A 316 20.26 -1.94 -14.76
CA VAL A 316 19.20 -2.74 -15.38
C VAL A 316 18.35 -3.37 -14.28
N LYS A 317 17.13 -2.86 -14.08
CA LYS A 317 16.13 -3.42 -13.17
C LYS A 317 15.33 -4.49 -13.91
N ARG A 318 15.54 -5.75 -13.53
CA ARG A 318 14.81 -6.91 -14.04
C ARG A 318 13.58 -7.16 -13.17
N LEU A 319 12.41 -6.85 -13.70
CA LEU A 319 11.15 -6.99 -12.97
C LEU A 319 10.80 -8.46 -12.77
N SER A 320 10.20 -8.79 -11.62
CA SER A 320 9.87 -10.18 -11.30
C SER A 320 8.87 -10.80 -12.29
N HIS A 321 9.11 -12.06 -12.65
CA HIS A 321 8.29 -12.79 -13.63
C HIS A 321 6.85 -13.04 -13.15
N CYS A 322 6.62 -13.11 -11.83
CA CYS A 322 5.40 -13.65 -11.23
C CYS A 322 4.39 -12.59 -10.73
N SER A 323 4.40 -11.34 -11.19
CA SER A 323 3.41 -10.37 -10.71
C SER A 323 2.79 -9.51 -11.82
N LYS A 324 1.44 -9.45 -11.83
CA LYS A 324 0.67 -8.43 -12.57
C LYS A 324 1.08 -7.01 -12.14
N GLN A 325 1.63 -6.89 -10.93
CA GLN A 325 2.21 -5.67 -10.40
C GLN A 325 3.40 -5.19 -11.22
N GLY A 326 4.37 -6.06 -11.56
CA GLY A 326 5.52 -5.68 -12.38
C GLY A 326 5.14 -5.14 -13.77
N LEU A 327 4.08 -5.65 -14.40
CA LEU A 327 3.60 -5.11 -15.68
C LEU A 327 2.98 -3.71 -15.52
N ASN A 328 2.23 -3.46 -14.45
CA ASN A 328 1.65 -2.15 -14.18
C ASN A 328 2.72 -1.13 -13.80
N GLU A 329 3.76 -1.55 -13.07
CA GLU A 329 4.92 -0.72 -12.76
C GLU A 329 5.70 -0.37 -14.02
N LEU A 330 5.99 -1.34 -14.89
CA LEU A 330 6.61 -1.10 -16.19
C LEU A 330 5.84 -0.05 -16.99
N LYS A 331 4.51 -0.18 -17.07
CA LYS A 331 3.64 0.78 -17.76
C LYS A 331 3.69 2.16 -17.11
N ASN A 332 3.59 2.22 -15.77
CA ASN A 332 3.66 3.47 -15.01
C ASN A 332 5.01 4.16 -15.26
N GLU A 333 6.12 3.45 -15.09
CA GLU A 333 7.48 3.98 -15.27
C GLU A 333 7.72 4.43 -16.70
N LEU A 334 7.30 3.66 -17.71
CA LEU A 334 7.44 4.05 -19.11
C LEU A 334 6.64 5.32 -19.46
N VAL A 335 5.39 5.41 -19.01
CA VAL A 335 4.51 6.55 -19.30
C VAL A 335 4.97 7.82 -18.57
N LEU A 336 5.47 7.68 -17.35
CA LEU A 336 5.88 8.78 -16.49
C LEU A 336 7.30 9.24 -16.81
N VAL A 337 8.29 8.34 -16.73
CA VAL A 337 9.70 8.72 -16.77
C VAL A 337 10.15 9.18 -18.17
N SER A 338 9.50 8.71 -19.24
CA SER A 338 9.75 9.24 -20.60
C SER A 338 9.41 10.74 -20.75
N LYS A 339 8.60 11.29 -19.84
CA LYS A 339 8.18 12.70 -19.84
C LYS A 339 8.87 13.54 -18.77
N LEU A 340 9.72 12.93 -17.95
CA LEU A 340 10.39 13.60 -16.83
C LEU A 340 11.86 13.82 -17.15
N GLN A 341 12.26 15.08 -17.20
CA GLN A 341 13.64 15.48 -17.35
C GLN A 341 13.95 16.56 -16.31
N HIS A 342 14.66 16.15 -15.26
CA HIS A 342 15.08 17.07 -14.22
C HIS A 342 16.35 16.52 -13.54
N LYS A 343 17.26 17.42 -13.13
CA LYS A 343 18.57 17.06 -12.56
C LYS A 343 18.46 16.22 -11.27
N ASN A 344 17.35 16.34 -10.55
CA ASN A 344 17.08 15.63 -9.29
C ASN A 344 16.12 14.44 -9.45
N LEU A 345 15.91 13.95 -10.68
CA LEU A 345 15.19 12.70 -10.94
C LEU A 345 16.12 11.73 -11.68
N VAL A 346 15.98 10.44 -11.42
CA VAL A 346 16.73 9.40 -12.14
C VAL A 346 16.22 9.29 -13.56
N ARG A 347 17.13 9.35 -14.54
CA ARG A 347 16.79 9.25 -15.96
C ARG A 347 16.66 7.80 -16.39
N LEU A 348 15.51 7.47 -16.98
CA LEU A 348 15.33 6.24 -17.75
C LEU A 348 16.09 6.37 -19.07
N VAL A 349 16.94 5.41 -19.35
CA VAL A 349 17.72 5.28 -20.60
C VAL A 349 16.90 4.50 -21.63
N GLY A 350 16.22 3.44 -21.21
CA GLY A 350 15.42 2.61 -22.11
C GLY A 350 14.67 1.49 -21.39
N VAL A 351 13.96 0.69 -22.18
CA VAL A 351 13.19 -0.47 -21.72
C VAL A 351 13.42 -1.65 -22.66
N CYS A 352 13.30 -2.87 -22.14
CA CYS A 352 13.30 -4.09 -22.95
C CYS A 352 12.12 -4.95 -22.55
N VAL A 353 11.32 -5.36 -23.55
CA VAL A 353 10.19 -6.27 -23.39
C VAL A 353 10.27 -7.35 -24.46
N GLU A 354 11.07 -8.38 -24.20
CA GLU A 354 11.35 -9.47 -25.13
C GLU A 354 11.31 -10.81 -24.41
N HIS A 355 10.82 -11.87 -25.05
CA HIS A 355 10.90 -13.24 -24.53
C HIS A 355 10.44 -13.40 -23.06
N GLN A 356 9.39 -12.66 -22.65
CA GLN A 356 8.85 -12.54 -21.28
C GLN A 356 9.69 -11.74 -20.27
N GLU A 357 10.89 -11.31 -20.64
CA GLU A 357 11.69 -10.37 -19.85
C GLU A 357 11.06 -8.97 -19.89
N LYS A 358 11.08 -8.30 -18.74
CA LYS A 358 10.62 -6.92 -18.55
C LYS A 358 11.71 -6.16 -17.83
N LEU A 359 12.50 -5.39 -18.57
CA LEU A 359 13.67 -4.70 -18.06
C LEU A 359 13.48 -3.18 -18.16
N LEU A 360 13.82 -2.48 -17.09
CA LEU A 360 13.93 -1.02 -17.05
C LEU A 360 15.41 -0.65 -16.94
N VAL A 361 15.89 0.24 -17.80
CA VAL A 361 17.31 0.61 -17.88
C VAL A 361 17.46 2.07 -17.51
N TYR A 362 18.26 2.36 -16.47
CA TYR A 362 18.51 3.70 -15.96
C TYR A 362 19.98 4.08 -16.06
N GLU A 363 20.26 5.37 -15.91
CA GLU A 363 21.62 5.84 -15.67
C GLU A 363 22.18 5.22 -14.36
N TYR A 364 23.46 4.82 -14.36
CA TYR A 364 24.08 4.22 -13.19
C TYR A 364 24.41 5.27 -12.11
N MET A 365 24.06 4.97 -10.86
CA MET A 365 24.32 5.82 -9.69
C MET A 365 25.45 5.23 -8.84
N PRO A 366 26.67 5.78 -8.88
CA PRO A 366 27.84 5.18 -8.24
C PRO A 366 27.78 5.17 -6.71
N ASN A 367 27.11 6.17 -6.10
CA ASN A 367 26.98 6.28 -4.65
C ASN A 367 25.72 5.60 -4.10
N ARG A 368 25.00 4.84 -4.93
CA ARG A 368 23.80 4.05 -4.56
C ARG A 368 22.74 4.93 -3.88
N SER A 369 21.90 4.34 -3.02
CA SER A 369 20.83 5.03 -2.31
C SER A 369 21.30 5.72 -1.03
N LEU A 370 20.66 6.82 -0.66
CA LEU A 370 20.98 7.65 0.50
C LEU A 370 21.01 6.83 1.79
N ASP A 371 20.10 5.86 1.94
CA ASP A 371 20.04 5.01 3.13
C ASP A 371 21.32 4.19 3.37
N THR A 372 22.03 3.81 2.31
CA THR A 372 23.28 3.02 2.38
C THR A 372 24.46 3.81 2.94
N ILE A 373 24.35 5.14 2.98
CA ILE A 373 25.35 6.06 3.53
C ILE A 373 24.84 6.63 4.86
N LEU A 374 23.60 7.10 4.89
CA LEU A 374 23.00 7.81 6.03
C LEU A 374 22.93 6.94 7.29
N PHE A 375 22.60 5.64 7.15
CA PHE A 375 22.42 4.73 8.28
C PHE A 375 23.61 3.81 8.54
N ASP A 376 24.69 3.95 7.77
CA ASP A 376 25.94 3.22 7.99
C ASP A 376 26.82 4.05 8.95
N PRO A 377 27.17 3.53 10.15
CA PRO A 377 27.93 4.29 11.15
C PRO A 377 29.31 4.78 10.70
N ASN A 378 29.89 4.14 9.69
CA ASN A 378 31.19 4.51 9.14
C ASN A 378 31.04 5.53 8.01
N LYS A 379 30.07 5.31 7.11
CA LYS A 379 29.87 6.17 5.93
C LYS A 379 29.06 7.42 6.22
N SER A 380 28.24 7.45 7.28
CA SER A 380 27.42 8.63 7.63
C SER A 380 28.25 9.89 7.86
N LYS A 381 29.52 9.72 8.29
CA LYS A 381 30.54 10.76 8.45
C LYS A 381 30.95 11.42 7.13
N GLU A 382 30.70 10.77 5.99
CA GLU A 382 30.93 11.36 4.66
C GLU A 382 29.87 12.42 4.32
N LEU A 383 28.73 12.40 5.00
CA LEU A 383 27.61 13.34 4.84
C LEU A 383 27.56 14.31 6.03
N CYS A 384 28.53 15.23 6.13
CA CYS A 384 28.44 16.32 7.10
C CYS A 384 27.28 17.28 6.77
N TRP A 385 26.97 18.20 7.69
CA TRP A 385 25.75 19.02 7.64
C TRP A 385 25.52 19.70 6.28
N GLU A 386 26.54 20.37 5.73
CA GLU A 386 26.43 21.09 4.45
C GLU A 386 25.95 20.20 3.30
N LYS A 387 26.42 18.94 3.26
CA LYS A 387 26.00 17.96 2.26
C LYS A 387 24.57 17.49 2.49
N ARG A 388 24.20 17.20 3.74
CA ARG A 388 22.83 16.77 4.09
C ARG A 388 21.82 17.87 3.80
N PHE A 389 22.15 19.11 4.14
CA PHE A 389 21.33 20.28 3.84
C PHE A 389 21.14 20.46 2.33
N LYS A 390 22.22 20.35 1.55
CA LYS A 390 22.14 20.37 0.07
C LYS A 390 21.26 19.24 -0.45
N ILE A 391 21.39 18.03 0.10
CA ILE A 391 20.55 16.89 -0.26
C ILE A 391 19.06 17.19 0.00
N ILE A 392 18.71 17.74 1.17
CA ILE A 392 17.33 18.12 1.51
C ILE A 392 16.75 19.10 0.47
N ILE A 393 17.48 20.17 0.15
CA ILE A 393 17.04 21.18 -0.84
C ILE A 393 16.84 20.55 -2.22
N GLU A 394 17.79 19.75 -2.66
CA GLU A 394 17.77 19.18 -4.01
C GLU A 394 16.68 18.10 -4.15
N ILE A 395 16.33 17.37 -3.08
CA ILE A 395 15.14 16.50 -3.05
C ILE A 395 13.86 17.35 -3.14
N ALA A 396 13.77 18.44 -2.36
CA ALA A 396 12.61 19.33 -2.39
C ALA A 396 12.35 19.86 -3.80
N ARG A 397 13.40 20.30 -4.50
CA ARG A 397 13.34 20.75 -5.91
C ARG A 397 12.87 19.67 -6.86
N GLY A 398 13.38 18.44 -6.71
CA GLY A 398 12.93 17.31 -7.52
C GLY A 398 11.44 17.00 -7.34
N LEU A 399 10.94 17.09 -6.11
CA LEU A 399 9.56 16.81 -5.78
C LEU A 399 8.62 17.98 -6.15
N GLU A 400 9.09 19.23 -5.99
CA GLU A 400 8.42 20.45 -6.47
C GLU A 400 8.20 20.38 -7.98
N TYR A 401 9.20 19.95 -8.74
CA TYR A 401 9.05 19.71 -10.18
C TYR A 401 7.93 18.70 -10.49
N LEU A 402 7.85 17.58 -9.76
CA LEU A 402 6.79 16.58 -9.96
C LEU A 402 5.39 17.11 -9.65
N HIS A 403 5.26 18.01 -8.67
CA HIS A 403 3.97 18.47 -8.15
C HIS A 403 3.46 19.75 -8.81
N GLU A 404 4.36 20.67 -9.15
CA GLU A 404 4.04 22.08 -9.45
C GLU A 404 4.55 22.54 -10.83
N GLU A 405 5.73 22.07 -11.28
CA GLU A 405 6.36 22.61 -12.51
C GLU A 405 6.20 21.72 -13.74
N SER A 406 6.06 20.41 -13.55
CA SER A 406 5.89 19.49 -14.67
C SER A 406 4.53 19.65 -15.32
N ARG A 407 4.46 19.40 -16.64
CA ARG A 407 3.22 19.49 -17.42
C ARG A 407 2.08 18.62 -16.86
N LEU A 408 2.43 17.53 -16.17
CA LEU A 408 1.47 16.62 -15.56
C LEU A 408 1.82 16.51 -14.09
N LYS A 409 0.86 16.80 -13.20
CA LYS A 409 1.05 16.63 -11.76
C LYS A 409 1.21 15.14 -11.45
N ILE A 410 2.33 14.79 -10.81
CA ILE A 410 2.71 13.40 -10.51
C ILE A 410 2.89 13.24 -9.01
N ILE A 411 2.22 12.24 -8.44
CA ILE A 411 2.38 11.87 -7.04
C ILE A 411 3.21 10.59 -6.98
N HIS A 412 4.33 10.62 -6.26
CA HIS A 412 5.31 9.55 -6.17
C HIS A 412 4.81 8.36 -5.35
N ARG A 413 4.18 8.62 -4.19
CA ARG A 413 3.60 7.66 -3.23
C ARG A 413 4.55 6.72 -2.48
N ASP A 414 5.81 6.63 -2.88
CA ASP A 414 6.84 5.84 -2.16
C ASP A 414 8.17 6.60 -1.98
N LEU A 415 8.09 7.86 -1.56
CA LEU A 415 9.28 8.66 -1.26
C LEU A 415 9.91 8.20 0.07
N LYS A 416 11.18 7.81 0.04
CA LYS A 416 11.96 7.31 1.20
C LYS A 416 13.45 7.37 0.92
N ALA A 417 14.30 7.22 1.94
CA ALA A 417 15.75 7.28 1.78
C ALA A 417 16.30 6.25 0.76
N ASN A 418 15.72 5.05 0.69
CA ASN A 418 16.11 4.01 -0.28
C ASN A 418 15.84 4.42 -1.73
N ASN A 419 14.88 5.31 -1.97
CA ASN A 419 14.47 5.74 -3.30
C ASN A 419 15.14 7.07 -3.70
N ILE A 420 16.05 7.59 -2.88
CA ILE A 420 16.93 8.71 -3.23
C ILE A 420 18.30 8.15 -3.62
N LEU A 421 18.64 8.18 -4.90
CA LEU A 421 19.97 7.77 -5.37
C LEU A 421 20.92 8.96 -5.41
N LEU A 422 22.22 8.68 -5.32
CA LEU A 422 23.28 9.68 -5.31
C LEU A 422 24.21 9.50 -6.51
N ASP A 423 24.39 10.57 -7.28
CA ASP A 423 25.38 10.62 -8.37
C ASP A 423 26.81 10.73 -7.83
N SER A 424 27.81 10.78 -8.72
CA SER A 424 29.23 10.91 -8.34
C SER A 424 29.55 12.17 -7.52
N GLY A 425 28.75 13.23 -7.65
CA GLY A 425 28.87 14.49 -6.91
C GLY A 425 28.04 14.55 -5.63
N LEU A 426 27.43 13.44 -5.20
CA LEU A 426 26.46 13.35 -4.10
C LEU A 426 25.21 14.22 -4.32
N THR A 427 24.84 14.48 -5.58
CA THR A 427 23.56 15.11 -5.93
C THR A 427 22.45 14.06 -5.82
N PRO A 428 21.36 14.34 -5.09
CA PRO A 428 20.26 13.40 -4.95
C PRO A 428 19.38 13.38 -6.20
N LYS A 429 18.92 12.18 -6.55
CA LYS A 429 17.97 11.88 -7.61
C LYS A 429 16.86 10.96 -7.13
N ILE A 430 15.61 11.40 -7.24
CA ILE A 430 14.43 10.60 -6.90
C ILE A 430 14.25 9.48 -7.93
N SER A 431 14.01 8.27 -7.45
CA SER A 431 13.91 7.03 -8.23
C SER A 431 12.67 6.22 -7.84
N ASP A 432 12.39 5.17 -8.61
CA ASP A 432 11.34 4.16 -8.34
C ASP A 432 9.91 4.71 -8.46
N PHE A 433 9.52 5.04 -9.70
CA PHE A 433 8.20 5.58 -10.05
C PHE A 433 7.13 4.49 -10.25
N GLY A 434 7.40 3.24 -9.88
CA GLY A 434 6.47 2.11 -10.10
C GLY A 434 5.08 2.35 -9.49
N LEU A 435 5.03 3.02 -8.34
CA LEU A 435 3.79 3.37 -7.64
C LEU A 435 3.23 4.75 -7.99
N ALA A 436 3.96 5.54 -8.78
CA ALA A 436 3.59 6.90 -9.09
C ALA A 436 2.30 6.96 -9.93
N LYS A 437 1.56 8.06 -9.78
CA LYS A 437 0.28 8.29 -10.45
C LYS A 437 0.19 9.70 -11.01
N LEU A 438 -0.34 9.78 -12.23
CA LEU A 438 -0.80 11.02 -12.84
C LEU A 438 -2.02 11.53 -12.10
N PHE A 439 -2.09 12.85 -11.93
CA PHE A 439 -3.14 13.52 -11.22
C PHE A 439 -3.73 14.62 -12.11
N GLY A 440 -5.05 14.64 -12.27
CA GLY A 440 -5.73 15.65 -13.07
C GLY A 440 -5.70 17.03 -12.41
N GLU A 441 -5.81 18.10 -13.20
CA GLU A 441 -5.72 19.49 -12.71
C GLU A 441 -6.83 19.83 -11.68
N ASP A 442 -8.02 19.21 -11.78
CA ASP A 442 -9.21 19.55 -10.99
C ASP A 442 -9.44 18.71 -9.71
N GLN A 443 -8.61 17.72 -9.43
CA GLN A 443 -8.78 16.86 -8.25
C GLN A 443 -7.96 17.39 -7.07
N SER A 444 -8.47 17.30 -5.83
CA SER A 444 -7.72 17.67 -4.61
C SER A 444 -7.05 16.46 -3.95
N HIS A 445 -7.63 15.28 -4.12
CA HIS A 445 -7.12 13.98 -3.67
C HIS A 445 -7.77 12.85 -4.51
N VAL A 446 -7.17 11.65 -4.48
CA VAL A 446 -7.72 10.44 -5.09
C VAL A 446 -7.83 9.34 -4.04
N VAL A 447 -8.93 8.58 -4.05
CA VAL A 447 -9.14 7.41 -3.20
C VAL A 447 -8.74 6.15 -3.97
N THR A 448 -7.88 5.30 -3.37
CA THR A 448 -7.54 3.97 -3.90
C THR A 448 -7.90 2.88 -2.91
N ASN A 449 -8.42 1.77 -3.40
CA ASN A 449 -8.63 0.55 -2.61
C ASN A 449 -7.33 -0.27 -2.46
N ARG A 450 -6.29 0.07 -3.23
CA ARG A 450 -4.96 -0.53 -3.13
C ARG A 450 -3.97 0.46 -2.54
N ILE A 451 -3.71 0.31 -1.25
CA ILE A 451 -2.64 1.01 -0.54
C ILE A 451 -1.32 0.28 -0.84
N ALA A 452 -0.30 1.04 -1.24
CA ALA A 452 1.02 0.56 -1.58
C ALA A 452 2.01 1.70 -1.32
N GLY A 453 3.12 1.38 -0.66
CA GLY A 453 4.12 2.33 -0.20
C GLY A 453 4.80 1.80 1.06
N THR A 454 5.78 2.53 1.57
CA THR A 454 6.58 2.09 2.71
C THR A 454 6.02 2.59 4.03
N TYR A 455 5.74 1.66 4.95
CA TYR A 455 5.29 2.00 6.30
C TYR A 455 6.30 2.93 7.00
N GLY A 456 5.80 3.88 7.79
CA GLY A 456 6.61 4.93 8.40
C GLY A 456 6.84 6.17 7.53
N TYR A 457 6.61 6.10 6.21
CA TYR A 457 6.61 7.26 5.31
C TYR A 457 5.23 7.60 4.78
N MET A 458 4.29 6.64 4.79
CA MET A 458 2.93 6.87 4.33
C MET A 458 2.20 7.87 5.22
N ALA A 459 1.61 8.88 4.59
CA ALA A 459 0.72 9.81 5.24
C ALA A 459 -0.50 9.09 5.86
N PRO A 460 -1.03 9.56 6.99
CA PRO A 460 -2.08 8.87 7.72
C PRO A 460 -3.38 8.71 6.93
N GLU A 461 -3.82 9.74 6.19
CA GLU A 461 -4.98 9.66 5.31
C GLU A 461 -4.80 8.64 4.19
N TYR A 462 -3.56 8.44 3.75
CA TYR A 462 -3.24 7.44 2.73
C TYR A 462 -3.20 6.03 3.31
N ALA A 463 -2.51 5.84 4.43
CA ALA A 463 -2.41 4.55 5.10
C ALA A 463 -3.75 4.03 5.65
N MET A 464 -4.67 4.94 5.98
CA MET A 464 -5.92 4.58 6.66
C MET A 464 -7.14 4.68 5.77
N PHE A 465 -7.15 5.58 4.78
CA PHE A 465 -8.28 5.78 3.89
C PHE A 465 -7.95 5.58 2.40
N GLY A 466 -6.70 5.23 2.07
CA GLY A 466 -6.26 5.12 0.68
C GLY A 466 -6.33 6.45 -0.06
N GLN A 467 -6.45 7.57 0.66
CA GLN A 467 -6.50 8.90 0.09
C GLN A 467 -5.08 9.39 -0.16
N TYR A 468 -4.71 9.60 -1.41
CA TYR A 468 -3.41 10.19 -1.75
C TYR A 468 -3.56 11.49 -2.51
N SER A 469 -2.62 12.40 -2.27
CA SER A 469 -2.48 13.68 -2.94
C SER A 469 -1.01 14.09 -2.96
N VAL A 470 -0.69 15.24 -3.56
CA VAL A 470 0.63 15.86 -3.41
C VAL A 470 1.02 16.04 -1.95
N LYS A 471 0.05 16.29 -1.05
CA LYS A 471 0.28 16.43 0.40
C LYS A 471 0.71 15.12 1.07
N SER A 472 0.42 13.97 0.46
CA SER A 472 0.87 12.69 0.98
C SER A 472 2.38 12.50 0.72
N ASP A 473 2.88 12.95 -0.42
CA ASP A 473 4.33 13.02 -0.70
C ASP A 473 5.03 14.08 0.18
N VAL A 474 4.37 15.22 0.47
CA VAL A 474 4.90 16.23 1.42
C VAL A 474 5.11 15.59 2.81
N PHE A 475 4.18 14.78 3.28
CA PHE A 475 4.35 14.04 4.53
C PHE A 475 5.56 13.11 4.49
N SER A 476 5.69 12.30 3.43
CA SER A 476 6.85 11.41 3.26
C SER A 476 8.17 12.19 3.21
N PHE A 477 8.18 13.38 2.59
CA PHE A 477 9.34 14.27 2.56
C PHE A 477 9.68 14.82 3.95
N GLY A 478 8.68 15.20 4.75
CA GLY A 478 8.88 15.60 6.15
C GLY A 478 9.55 14.49 6.97
N VAL A 479 9.07 13.24 6.86
CA VAL A 479 9.72 12.08 7.49
C VAL A 479 11.17 11.94 7.01
N LEU A 480 11.42 12.06 5.70
CA LEU A 480 12.75 11.93 5.12
C LEU A 480 13.72 13.01 5.63
N ILE A 481 13.28 14.26 5.79
CA ILE A 481 14.11 15.31 6.42
C ILE A 481 14.51 14.89 7.83
N LEU A 482 13.55 14.39 8.63
CA LEU A 482 13.80 13.96 10.00
C LEU A 482 14.80 12.80 10.07
N GLU A 483 14.76 11.87 9.13
CA GLU A 483 15.79 10.83 9.02
C GLU A 483 17.16 11.42 8.66
N ILE A 484 17.22 12.35 7.71
CA ILE A 484 18.46 12.98 7.28
C ILE A 484 19.14 13.74 8.42
N VAL A 485 18.39 14.47 9.24
CA VAL A 485 18.97 15.26 10.35
C VAL A 485 19.33 14.39 11.56
N THR A 486 18.61 13.29 11.81
CA THR A 486 18.86 12.43 12.99
C THR A 486 19.76 11.24 12.71
N GLY A 487 19.93 10.84 11.44
CA GLY A 487 20.62 9.60 11.07
C GLY A 487 19.90 8.34 11.55
N LYS A 488 18.61 8.45 11.90
CA LYS A 488 17.77 7.35 12.43
C LYS A 488 16.68 7.00 11.42
N ARG A 489 16.37 5.71 11.30
CA ARG A 489 15.28 5.22 10.42
C ARG A 489 13.90 5.59 10.99
N SER A 490 12.91 5.87 10.15
CA SER A 490 11.55 6.16 10.61
C SER A 490 10.95 4.98 11.40
N MET A 491 11.25 3.76 10.95
CA MET A 491 10.92 2.50 11.63
C MET A 491 12.15 1.91 12.31
N GLY A 492 12.22 1.99 13.64
CA GLY A 492 13.27 1.40 14.46
C GLY A 492 12.84 1.35 15.94
N SER A 493 13.55 0.57 16.76
CA SER A 493 13.35 0.60 18.22
C SER A 493 14.29 1.66 18.80
N TYR A 494 13.73 2.76 19.31
CA TYR A 494 14.50 3.87 19.86
C TYR A 494 14.31 3.94 21.38
N GLY A 495 15.18 3.25 22.13
CA GLY A 495 15.23 3.30 23.60
C GLY A 495 15.66 1.99 24.27
N ASP A 496 16.21 2.09 25.48
CA ASP A 496 16.59 0.97 26.37
C ASP A 496 15.42 0.37 27.17
N HIS A 497 14.23 0.98 27.09
CA HIS A 497 13.02 0.50 27.77
C HIS A 497 11.98 0.06 26.74
N GLU A 498 11.21 -0.99 27.07
CA GLU A 498 10.26 -1.79 26.27
C GLU A 498 9.14 -1.02 25.52
N GLN A 499 9.21 0.30 25.37
CA GLN A 499 8.25 1.11 24.61
C GLN A 499 8.87 1.55 23.28
N SER A 500 8.57 0.81 22.22
CA SER A 500 8.97 1.17 20.86
C SER A 500 8.20 2.41 20.37
N PHE A 501 8.77 3.60 20.54
CA PHE A 501 8.24 4.84 19.96
C PHE A 501 8.58 4.96 18.47
N SER A 502 7.68 5.54 17.68
CA SER A 502 8.01 5.95 16.30
C SER A 502 9.03 7.09 16.32
N LEU A 503 9.85 7.25 15.26
CA LEU A 503 10.80 8.38 15.18
C LEU A 503 10.08 9.73 15.33
N LEU A 504 8.88 9.86 14.76
CA LEU A 504 8.05 11.06 14.86
C LEU A 504 7.67 11.38 16.31
N ASP A 505 7.32 10.36 17.10
CA ASP A 505 6.94 10.52 18.51
C ASP A 505 8.10 11.05 19.34
N LEU A 506 9.28 10.44 19.14
CA LEU A 506 10.50 10.82 19.84
C LEU A 506 10.89 12.26 19.50
N ILE A 507 10.81 12.64 18.22
CA ILE A 507 11.11 13.99 17.75
C ILE A 507 10.11 14.99 18.32
N TRP A 508 8.81 14.70 18.26
CA TRP A 508 7.78 15.58 18.80
C TRP A 508 7.95 15.81 20.31
N GLN A 509 8.28 14.75 21.06
CA GLN A 509 8.54 14.85 22.49
C GLN A 509 9.75 15.75 22.80
N ARG A 510 10.87 15.58 22.06
CA ARG A 510 12.09 16.38 22.28
C ARG A 510 11.94 17.82 21.79
N TRP A 511 11.19 18.04 20.71
CA TRP A 511 10.81 19.37 20.23
C TRP A 511 10.06 20.16 21.31
N ASN A 512 9.01 19.58 21.89
CA ASN A 512 8.22 20.23 22.94
C ASN A 512 8.99 20.47 24.24
N ARG A 513 10.01 19.65 24.52
CA ARG A 513 10.90 19.80 25.68
C ARG A 513 12.06 20.76 25.43
N GLY A 514 12.25 21.26 24.20
CA GLY A 514 13.39 22.10 23.83
C GLY A 514 14.72 21.35 23.76
N THR A 515 14.72 20.01 23.72
CA THR A 515 15.92 19.16 23.74
C THR A 515 16.17 18.44 22.41
N ILE A 516 15.64 18.97 21.31
CA ILE A 516 15.71 18.32 19.99
C ILE A 516 17.14 18.12 19.47
N LEU A 517 18.07 18.98 19.86
CA LEU A 517 19.48 18.89 19.47
C LEU A 517 20.15 17.61 19.99
N GLU A 518 19.62 16.97 21.04
CA GLU A 518 20.11 15.69 21.56
C GLU A 518 19.83 14.51 20.60
N LEU A 519 18.87 14.66 19.67
CA LEU A 519 18.54 13.62 18.69
C LEU A 519 19.29 13.74 17.38
N VAL A 520 19.97 14.87 17.18
CA VAL A 520 20.68 15.19 15.94
C VAL A 520 21.87 14.25 15.78
N ASP A 521 22.14 13.83 14.55
CA ASP A 521 23.21 12.90 14.25
C ASP A 521 24.58 13.49 14.65
N PRO A 522 25.36 12.82 15.51
CA PRO A 522 26.68 13.30 15.90
C PRO A 522 27.64 13.49 14.71
N SER A 523 27.44 12.76 13.61
CA SER A 523 28.28 12.86 12.41
C SER A 523 28.12 14.20 11.65
N LEU A 524 27.12 15.02 11.97
CA LEU A 524 26.92 16.33 11.33
C LEU A 524 28.04 17.33 11.66
N SER A 525 28.65 17.22 12.85
CA SER A 525 29.70 18.12 13.35
C SER A 525 31.11 17.53 13.21
N VAL A 526 31.24 16.30 12.72
CA VAL A 526 32.54 15.63 12.61
C VAL A 526 33.37 16.24 11.48
N SER A 527 34.51 16.81 11.84
CA SER A 527 35.56 17.23 10.91
C SER A 527 36.39 16.02 10.49
N GLY A 528 36.22 15.55 9.27
CA GLY A 528 37.01 14.46 8.67
C GLY A 528 37.68 14.91 7.37
N ALA A 529 38.93 14.47 7.15
CA ALA A 529 39.72 14.72 5.93
C ALA A 529 40.05 16.20 5.63
N GLY A 530 40.45 16.98 6.64
CA GLY A 530 41.02 18.33 6.43
C GLY A 530 40.02 19.40 6.01
N ARG A 531 38.71 19.16 6.15
CA ARG A 531 37.66 20.17 5.98
C ARG A 531 36.94 20.41 7.30
N GLN A 532 36.77 21.70 7.62
CA GLN A 532 35.97 22.16 8.74
C GLN A 532 34.51 22.21 8.29
N CYS A 533 33.68 21.28 8.75
CA CYS A 533 32.23 21.37 8.53
C CYS A 533 31.64 22.26 9.63
N SER A 534 30.90 23.29 9.25
CA SER A 534 30.23 24.20 10.18
C SER A 534 28.77 23.81 10.33
N LEU A 535 28.38 23.40 11.54
CA LEU A 535 26.99 23.12 11.84
C LEU A 535 26.24 24.45 12.03
N GLN A 536 25.39 24.80 11.06
CA GLN A 536 24.52 25.98 11.16
C GLN A 536 23.25 25.60 11.94
N ILE A 537 23.26 25.82 13.26
CA ILE A 537 22.18 25.40 14.16
C ILE A 537 20.82 25.99 13.76
N ASP A 538 20.76 27.26 13.37
CA ASP A 538 19.49 27.90 12.97
C ASP A 538 18.89 27.24 11.72
N GLN A 539 19.74 26.89 10.75
CA GLN A 539 19.33 26.20 9.53
C GLN A 539 18.85 24.78 9.83
N LEU A 540 19.54 24.08 10.74
CA LEU A 540 19.15 22.75 11.21
C LEU A 540 17.78 22.77 11.91
N LEU A 541 17.59 23.70 12.85
CA LEU A 541 16.32 23.88 13.55
C LEU A 541 15.20 24.29 12.58
N GLY A 542 15.50 25.13 11.60
CA GLY A 542 14.59 25.47 10.50
C GLY A 542 14.15 24.24 9.70
N CYS A 543 15.09 23.34 9.34
CA CYS A 543 14.76 22.09 8.66
C CYS A 543 13.83 21.19 9.49
N ILE A 544 14.11 21.05 10.79
CA ILE A 544 13.27 20.24 11.69
C ILE A 544 11.88 20.86 11.83
N HIS A 545 11.81 22.19 11.97
CA HIS A 545 10.54 22.91 12.06
C HIS A 545 9.69 22.71 10.79
N VAL A 546 10.27 22.90 9.61
CA VAL A 546 9.58 22.69 8.33
C VAL A 546 9.19 21.22 8.16
N ALA A 547 10.03 20.28 8.58
CA ALA A 547 9.70 18.86 8.55
C ALA A 547 8.48 18.55 9.44
N LEU A 548 8.40 19.15 10.63
CA LEU A 548 7.24 19.04 11.52
C LEU A 548 5.96 19.63 10.89
N LEU A 549 6.05 20.73 10.15
CA LEU A 549 4.93 21.25 9.35
C LEU A 549 4.53 20.29 8.20
N CYS A 550 5.48 19.57 7.63
CA CYS A 550 5.21 18.60 6.57
C CYS A 550 4.50 17.34 7.09
N VAL A 551 4.74 16.92 8.34
CA VAL A 551 4.17 15.68 8.92
C VAL A 551 2.87 15.89 9.72
N GLN A 552 2.18 17.01 9.51
CA GLN A 552 0.89 17.28 10.15
C GLN A 552 -0.16 16.23 9.77
N GLU A 553 -1.04 15.91 10.72
CA GLU A 553 -2.09 14.91 10.50
C GLU A 553 -3.05 15.31 9.39
N ASN A 554 -3.58 16.53 9.45
CA ASN A 554 -4.46 17.06 8.41
C ASN A 554 -3.64 17.48 7.18
N PRO A 555 -3.93 16.94 5.98
CA PRO A 555 -3.24 17.34 4.75
C PRO A 555 -3.36 18.83 4.43
N ALA A 556 -4.41 19.52 4.90
CA ALA A 556 -4.59 20.95 4.68
C ALA A 556 -3.51 21.79 5.38
N ASP A 557 -3.05 21.35 6.55
CA ASP A 557 -2.06 22.07 7.38
C ASP A 557 -0.63 21.91 6.85
N ARG A 558 -0.41 20.94 5.95
CA ARG A 558 0.90 20.71 5.33
C ARG A 558 1.19 21.79 4.28
N PRO A 559 2.39 22.38 4.26
CA PRO A 559 2.76 23.38 3.27
C PRO A 559 2.82 22.80 1.83
N LYS A 560 2.75 23.67 0.83
CA LYS A 560 3.12 23.33 -0.56
C LYS A 560 4.63 23.19 -0.67
N LEU A 561 5.13 22.47 -1.68
CA LEU A 561 6.57 22.26 -1.79
C LEU A 561 7.35 23.50 -2.19
N SER A 562 6.78 24.36 -3.03
CA SER A 562 7.34 25.69 -3.30
C SER A 562 7.55 26.51 -2.01
N ALA A 563 6.60 26.43 -1.08
CA ALA A 563 6.74 27.05 0.25
C ALA A 563 7.84 26.35 1.07
N VAL A 564 7.88 25.01 1.07
CA VAL A 564 8.93 24.23 1.78
C VAL A 564 10.34 24.62 1.29
N THR A 565 10.56 24.66 -0.02
CA THR A 565 11.84 25.06 -0.63
C THR A 565 12.23 26.47 -0.18
N THR A 566 11.28 27.41 -0.15
CA THR A 566 11.50 28.81 0.29
C THR A 566 11.83 28.91 1.78
N MET A 567 11.08 28.19 2.64
CA MET A 567 11.28 28.19 4.09
C MET A 567 12.65 27.61 4.47
N ILE A 568 13.06 26.51 3.84
CA ILE A 568 14.36 25.87 4.11
C ILE A 568 15.53 26.71 3.58
N SER A 569 15.35 27.44 2.48
CA SER A 569 16.44 28.19 1.82
C SER A 569 16.71 29.59 2.42
N GLY A 570 16.06 29.97 3.52
CA GLY A 570 16.34 31.23 4.23
C GLY A 570 15.16 32.20 4.36
N GLY A 571 13.92 31.77 4.12
CA GLY A 571 12.74 32.54 4.51
C GLY A 571 12.72 32.79 6.03
N SER A 572 12.44 34.03 6.46
CA SER A 572 12.50 34.43 7.86
C SER A 572 11.71 33.49 8.79
N SER A 573 12.40 32.82 9.71
CA SER A 573 11.83 31.95 10.75
C SER A 573 10.78 32.64 11.63
N ALA A 574 10.77 33.97 11.65
CA ALA A 574 9.85 34.81 12.42
C ALA A 574 8.39 34.81 11.91
N SER A 575 8.08 34.24 10.73
CA SER A 575 6.70 34.19 10.20
C SER A 575 6.10 32.78 10.06
N LEU A 576 6.78 31.74 10.57
CA LEU A 576 6.30 30.37 10.45
C LEU A 576 5.34 30.03 11.58
N GLN A 577 4.20 29.43 11.24
CA GLN A 577 3.25 28.97 12.25
C GLN A 577 3.87 27.84 13.07
N PRO A 578 3.65 27.79 14.39
CA PRO A 578 4.16 26.71 15.21
C PRO A 578 3.53 25.37 14.75
N PRO A 579 4.33 24.30 14.57
CA PRO A 579 3.79 23.01 14.18
C PRO A 579 2.88 22.47 15.28
N SER A 580 1.77 21.85 14.90
CA SER A 580 0.96 21.01 15.79
C SER A 580 1.50 19.58 15.84
N ARG A 581 0.87 18.74 16.67
CA ARG A 581 1.28 17.34 16.86
C ARG A 581 1.24 16.57 15.53
N PRO A 582 2.34 15.91 15.13
CA PRO A 582 2.36 15.03 13.98
C PRO A 582 1.38 13.86 14.09
N ALA A 583 1.02 13.29 12.94
CA ALA A 583 0.25 12.06 12.89
C ALA A 583 0.97 10.90 13.60
N PHE A 584 0.20 9.90 14.06
CA PHE A 584 0.68 8.65 14.67
C PHE A 584 1.38 8.76 16.04
N CYS A 585 1.54 9.96 16.60
CA CYS A 585 2.02 10.10 17.97
C CYS A 585 1.02 9.53 18.98
N VAL A 586 1.48 8.73 19.95
CA VAL A 586 0.66 8.21 21.06
C VAL A 586 1.00 8.98 22.35
N HIS A 587 -0.01 9.45 23.10
CA HIS A 587 0.23 10.13 24.38
C HIS A 587 0.37 9.08 25.49
N PRO A 588 1.33 9.18 26.42
CA PRO A 588 1.41 8.29 27.58
C PRO A 588 0.12 8.26 28.42
N ALA A 589 -0.56 9.41 28.55
CA ALA A 589 -1.87 9.49 29.22
C ALA A 589 -3.04 8.89 28.41
N ASP A 590 -2.90 8.69 27.09
CA ASP A 590 -3.92 7.97 26.32
C ASP A 590 -3.83 6.48 26.61
N VAL A 591 -2.61 5.92 26.69
CA VAL A 591 -2.35 4.54 27.14
C VAL A 591 -2.87 4.31 28.56
N MET A 592 -2.66 5.28 29.46
CA MET A 592 -3.12 5.20 30.86
C MET A 592 -4.65 5.33 30.99
N ARG A 593 -5.30 6.15 30.15
CA ARG A 593 -6.77 6.29 30.11
C ARG A 593 -7.47 5.05 29.54
N THR A 594 -6.86 4.37 28.57
CA THR A 594 -7.37 3.11 28.03
C THR A 594 -7.29 1.97 29.05
N ALA A 595 -6.27 1.96 29.93
CA ALA A 595 -6.19 1.01 31.03
C ALA A 595 -7.24 1.27 32.13
N ALA A 596 -7.74 2.50 32.25
CA ALA A 596 -8.70 2.92 33.28
C ALA A 596 -10.17 2.87 32.84
N GLY A 597 -10.48 2.59 31.57
CA GLY A 597 -11.86 2.38 31.09
C GLY A 597 -12.79 3.60 31.16
N ILE A 598 -12.27 4.83 31.15
CA ILE A 598 -13.08 6.05 31.28
C ILE A 598 -13.47 6.57 29.89
N ALA A 599 -14.77 6.63 29.61
CA ALA A 599 -15.33 7.18 28.37
C ALA A 599 -15.08 8.70 28.24
N MET A 600 -14.86 9.17 27.01
CA MET A 600 -14.81 10.61 26.69
C MET A 600 -16.21 11.20 26.77
N ASP A 601 -16.41 12.15 27.69
CA ASP A 601 -17.55 13.05 27.67
C ASP A 601 -17.14 14.32 26.88
N SER A 602 -17.76 14.52 25.73
CA SER A 602 -17.55 15.68 24.88
C SER A 602 -18.35 16.86 25.40
N SER A 603 -17.70 17.79 26.09
CA SER A 603 -18.22 19.14 26.29
C SER A 603 -17.21 20.18 25.80
N GLY A 604 -17.63 20.95 24.80
CA GLY A 604 -16.87 22.08 24.29
C GLY A 604 -16.80 23.19 25.34
N GLY A 605 -15.59 23.69 25.56
CA GLY A 605 -15.32 24.85 26.41
C GLY A 605 -14.08 25.56 25.92
N SER A 606 -14.27 26.73 25.32
CA SER A 606 -13.23 27.70 25.00
C SER A 606 -12.49 28.11 26.26
N SER A 607 -11.15 27.94 26.31
CA SER A 607 -10.31 28.65 27.28
C SER A 607 -8.90 28.90 26.73
N THR A 608 -8.74 30.14 26.25
CA THR A 608 -7.60 31.06 26.44
C THR A 608 -6.17 30.50 26.54
N ALA A 609 -5.37 30.90 25.55
CA ALA A 609 -3.93 30.86 25.50
C ALA A 609 -3.27 31.52 26.74
N ALA A 610 -2.26 30.84 27.30
CA ALA A 610 -1.25 31.45 28.15
C ALA A 610 0.11 30.82 27.83
N SER A 611 0.85 31.46 26.92
CA SER A 611 2.28 31.21 26.71
C SER A 611 3.04 31.91 27.83
N ALA A 612 3.59 31.12 28.77
CA ALA A 612 4.52 31.62 29.77
C ALA A 612 5.95 31.59 29.20
N ASN A 613 6.34 32.70 28.54
CA ASN A 613 7.75 33.09 28.41
C ASN A 613 7.79 34.62 28.31
N ARG A 614 8.04 35.27 29.45
CA ARG A 614 8.37 36.70 29.53
C ARG A 614 9.89 36.83 29.49
N VAL A 615 10.42 37.38 28.40
CA VAL A 615 11.74 38.01 28.38
C VAL A 615 11.51 39.47 28.02
N THR A 616 11.75 40.36 29.00
CA THR A 616 11.71 41.81 28.84
C THR A 616 12.92 42.28 28.05
N VAL A 617 12.69 42.92 26.91
CA VAL A 617 13.71 43.65 26.14
C VAL A 617 13.69 45.10 26.62
N THR A 618 14.82 45.57 27.15
CA THR A 618 15.04 46.98 27.54
C THR A 618 15.56 47.75 26.33
N GLU A 619 14.80 48.73 25.85
CA GLU A 619 15.23 49.66 24.79
C GLU A 619 15.94 50.87 25.42
N LEU A 620 17.19 51.14 24.98
CA LEU A 620 17.93 52.36 25.30
C LEU A 620 17.82 53.32 24.10
N GLN A 621 17.24 54.50 24.30
CA GLN A 621 17.25 55.59 23.32
C GLN A 621 18.53 56.43 23.42
N PRO A 622 19.14 56.84 22.29
CA PRO A 622 20.20 57.84 22.27
C PRO A 622 19.62 59.26 22.30
N ARG A 623 20.39 60.21 22.87
CA ARG A 623 20.08 61.65 22.93
C ARG A 623 20.12 62.33 21.58
#